data_AF-A0AA43F9J9-F1
#
_entry.id   AF-A0AA43F9J9-F1
#
_cell.length_a   1.000
_cell.length_b   1.000
_cell.length_c   1.000
_cell.angle_alpha   90.00
_cell.angle_beta   90.00
_cell.angle_gamma   90.00
#
_symmetry.space_group_name_H-M   'P 1'
#
loop_
_entity.id
_entity.type
_entity.pdbx_description
1 polymer ?
#
loop_
_entity_poly.entity_id
_entity_poly.type
_entity_poly.pdbx_seq_one_letter_code
_entity_poly.pdbx_strand_id
1 'polypeptide(L)' 'MNREMRKDRRKKMNGVAPDSVDLPVSRKIAMRAYELYLERGGVLGHELEDWQQAEREILKGERR' A
#
# COMPACT_ATOMS: atom_id res chain seq x y z
N MET A 1 13.30 -23.37 -40.68
CA MET A 1 12.77 -23.93 -39.42
C MET A 1 13.80 -23.75 -38.30
N ASN A 2 13.76 -22.63 -37.56
CA ASN A 2 14.33 -22.59 -36.20
C ASN A 2 13.80 -21.39 -35.39
N ARG A 3 12.80 -21.71 -34.55
CA ARG A 3 12.57 -21.27 -33.18
C ARG A 3 12.64 -19.76 -32.88
N GLU A 4 11.50 -19.11 -33.10
CA GLU A 4 11.13 -17.82 -32.49
C GLU A 4 11.42 -17.83 -30.98
N MET A 5 12.12 -16.77 -30.58
CA MET A 5 12.56 -16.52 -29.23
C MET A 5 11.36 -16.29 -28.32
N ARG A 6 11.01 -17.32 -27.54
CA ARG A 6 10.25 -17.13 -26.30
C ARG A 6 11.16 -16.38 -25.32
N LYS A 7 10.88 -15.11 -25.01
CA LYS A 7 11.20 -14.46 -23.72
C LYS A 7 10.91 -12.94 -23.76
N ASP A 8 9.68 -12.56 -24.06
CA ASP A 8 9.25 -11.19 -23.76
C ASP A 8 7.90 -11.20 -23.04
N ARG A 9 8.02 -11.20 -21.72
CA ARG A 9 7.17 -10.46 -20.77
C ARG A 9 7.73 -10.73 -19.38
N ARG A 10 8.91 -10.16 -19.12
CA ARG A 10 9.24 -9.78 -17.74
C ARG A 10 8.17 -8.78 -17.33
N LYS A 11 7.08 -9.27 -16.72
CA LYS A 11 6.16 -8.41 -15.97
C LYS A 11 7.03 -7.76 -14.91
N LYS A 12 7.44 -6.52 -15.16
CA LYS A 12 8.18 -5.71 -14.19
C LYS A 12 7.33 -5.66 -12.94
N MET A 13 7.68 -6.49 -11.96
CA MET A 13 7.29 -6.27 -10.58
C MET A 13 7.94 -4.93 -10.24
N ASN A 14 7.11 -3.90 -10.13
CA ASN A 14 7.56 -2.59 -9.70
C ASN A 14 8.13 -2.74 -8.28
N GLY A 15 9.45 -2.83 -8.20
CA GLY A 15 10.20 -2.55 -6.98
C GLY A 15 10.01 -1.07 -6.67
N VAL A 16 8.94 -0.77 -5.94
CA VAL A 16 8.72 0.56 -5.36
C VAL A 16 9.28 0.53 -3.96
N ALA A 17 10.61 0.58 -3.88
CA ALA A 17 11.25 1.31 -2.82
C ALA A 17 11.67 2.66 -3.43
N PRO A 18 10.99 3.75 -3.06
CA PRO A 18 11.70 5.00 -2.91
C PRO A 18 11.56 5.41 -1.46
N ASP A 19 12.72 5.43 -0.81
CA ASP A 19 12.96 6.39 0.25
C ASP A 19 12.42 7.76 -0.22
N SER A 20 11.42 8.25 0.50
CA SER A 20 11.04 9.66 0.60
C SER A 20 10.79 10.44 -0.71
N VAL A 21 9.54 10.50 -1.22
CA VAL A 21 8.92 11.80 -1.64
C VAL A 21 7.42 11.72 -2.01
N ASP A 22 6.88 10.60 -2.50
CA ASP A 22 5.42 10.52 -2.79
C ASP A 22 4.93 9.07 -2.76
N LEU A 23 4.73 8.52 -1.56
CA LEU A 23 4.00 7.27 -1.41
C LEU A 23 2.54 7.54 -1.77
N PRO A 24 1.90 6.71 -2.62
CA PRO A 24 0.49 6.90 -2.95
C PRO A 24 -0.31 6.92 -1.66
N VAL A 25 -1.31 7.81 -1.58
CA VAL A 25 -2.15 8.01 -0.40
C VAL A 25 -2.69 6.68 0.13
N SER A 26 -3.10 5.78 -0.76
CA SER A 26 -3.53 4.41 -0.42
C SER A 26 -2.50 3.61 0.39
N ARG A 27 -1.20 3.80 0.15
CA ARG A 27 -0.13 3.14 0.91
C ARG A 27 0.10 3.79 2.27
N LYS A 28 -0.03 5.11 2.38
CA LYS A 28 -0.02 5.80 3.68
C LYS A 28 -1.19 5.33 4.54
N ILE A 29 -2.38 5.20 3.93
CA ILE A 29 -3.58 4.67 4.58
C ILE A 29 -3.36 3.23 5.03
N ALA A 30 -2.82 2.36 4.16
CA ALA A 30 -2.55 0.97 4.52
C ALA A 30 -1.55 0.83 5.68
N MET A 31 -0.49 1.65 5.71
CA MET A 31 0.44 1.68 6.84
C MET A 31 -0.27 2.08 8.13
N ARG A 32 -1.08 3.15 8.08
CA ARG A 32 -1.78 3.65 9.25
C ARG A 32 -2.86 2.69 9.76
N ALA A 33 -3.58 2.02 8.86
CA ALA A 33 -4.56 0.99 9.21
C ALA A 33 -3.89 -0.23 9.85
N TYR A 34 -2.70 -0.60 9.37
CA TYR A 34 -1.92 -1.69 9.96
C TYR A 34 -1.42 -1.35 11.37
N GLU A 35 -0.98 -0.11 11.61
CA GLU A 35 -0.66 0.36 12.97
C GLU A 35 -1.87 0.25 13.90
N LEU A 36 -3.05 0.73 13.47
CA LEU A 36 -4.29 0.63 14.26
C LEU A 36 -4.66 -0.83 14.58
N TYR A 37 -4.52 -1.73 13.60
CA TYR A 37 -4.70 -3.17 13.80
C TYR A 37 -3.75 -3.73 14.87
N LEU A 38 -2.47 -3.34 14.85
CA LEU A 38 -1.50 -3.75 15.87
C LEU A 38 -1.80 -3.15 17.25
N GLU A 39 -2.20 -1.88 17.32
CA GLU A 39 -2.58 -1.20 18.57
C GLU A 39 -3.79 -1.87 19.24
N ARG A 40 -4.72 -2.43 18.44
CA ARG A 40 -5.86 -3.22 18.95
C ARG A 40 -5.50 -4.65 19.36
N GLY A 41 -4.25 -5.09 19.19
CA GLY A 41 -3.82 -6.45 19.49
C GLY A 41 -4.04 -7.45 18.34
N GLY A 42 -4.18 -6.96 17.11
CA GLY A 42 -4.30 -7.79 15.92
C GLY A 42 -5.66 -8.48 15.78
N VAL A 43 -6.74 -7.79 16.20
CA VAL A 43 -8.09 -8.34 16.11
C VAL A 43 -8.63 -8.20 14.70
N LEU A 44 -8.93 -9.34 14.08
CA LEU A 44 -9.59 -9.40 12.77
C LEU A 44 -11.05 -8.93 12.88
N GLY A 45 -11.56 -8.31 11.82
CA GLY A 45 -12.95 -7.81 11.75
C GLY A 45 -13.07 -6.28 11.83
N HIS A 46 -12.01 -5.57 12.22
CA HIS A 46 -11.97 -4.10 12.22
C HIS A 46 -11.17 -3.51 11.05
N GLU A 47 -10.68 -4.33 10.13
CA GLU A 47 -9.86 -3.91 8.98
C GLU A 47 -10.47 -2.76 8.17
N LEU A 48 -11.79 -2.78 7.94
CA LEU A 48 -12.49 -1.74 7.19
C LEU A 48 -12.64 -0.45 8.01
N GLU A 49 -12.82 -0.56 9.32
CA GLU A 49 -12.89 0.59 10.22
C GLU A 49 -11.52 1.25 10.37
N ASP A 50 -10.47 0.44 10.58
CA ASP A 50 -9.09 0.88 10.69
C ASP A 50 -8.62 1.53 9.38
N TRP A 51 -9.02 0.98 8.22
CA TRP A 51 -8.79 1.61 6.92
C TRP A 51 -9.50 2.96 6.81
N GLN A 52 -10.80 3.05 7.07
CA GLN A 52 -11.53 4.32 6.97
C GLN A 52 -11.04 5.37 7.98
N GLN A 53 -10.57 4.94 9.15
CA GLN A 53 -9.97 5.82 10.14
C GLN A 53 -8.62 6.34 9.64
N ALA A 54 -7.76 5.45 9.15
CA ALA A 54 -6.50 5.82 8.51
C ALA A 54 -6.70 6.77 7.31
N GLU A 55 -7.69 6.52 6.45
CA GLU A 55 -8.02 7.39 5.33
C GLU A 55 -8.35 8.81 5.78
N ARG A 56 -9.21 8.95 6.78
CA ARG A 56 -9.57 10.27 7.34
C ARG A 56 -8.38 10.98 7.95
N GLU A 57 -7.51 10.28 8.67
CA GLU A 57 -6.29 10.84 9.27
C GLU A 57 -5.32 11.35 8.21
N ILE A 58 -5.04 10.54 7.18
CA ILE A 58 -4.11 10.89 6.10
C ILE A 58 -4.67 12.03 5.25
N LEU A 59 -5.94 11.96 4.83
CA LEU A 59 -6.57 13.01 4.02
C LEU A 59 -6.70 14.34 4.78
N LYS A 60 -6.88 14.30 6.09
CA LYS A 60 -6.90 15.51 6.94
C LYS A 60 -5.50 16.11 7.11
N GLY A 61 -4.46 15.26 7.15
CA GLY A 61 -3.07 15.67 7.24
C GLY A 61 -2.49 16.24 5.93
N GLU A 62 -2.90 15.72 4.77
CA GLU A 62 -2.42 16.21 3.45
C GLU A 62 -2.96 17.58 3.06
N ARG A 63 -3.94 18.11 3.80
CA ARG A 63 -4.49 19.46 3.56
C ARG A 63 -3.68 20.59 4.23
N ARG A 64 -2.50 20.29 4.76
CA ARG A 64 -1.71 21.23 5.58
C ARG A 64 -0.43 21.70 4.90
#